data_AF-A0A366FT04-F1
#
_entry.id   AF-A0A366FT04-F1
#
_cell.length_a   1.000
_cell.length_b   1.000
_cell.length_c   1.000
_cell.angle_alpha   90.00
_cell.angle_beta   90.00
_cell.angle_gamma   90.00
#
_symmetry.space_group_name_H-M   'P 1'
#
loop_
_entity.id
_entity.type
_entity.pdbx_description
1 polymer ?
#
loop_
_entity_poly.entity_id
_entity_poly.type
_entity_poly.pdbx_seq_one_letter_code
_entity_poly.pdbx_strand_id
1 'polypeptide(L)'
;MSGTIRSGDNSPSVIGNNNRIGDTYLHIPNHNNRMKRSILYDVCCTLSKAEMNFREEYALHTNSDWIEKIEYNHIEKYKEIFEMYSLYYGVVEEVLERIPKRELLIRNIKTTYVKSKNVNANFSKDEILDIVFNNLSEIVVQSDQFSDDPMLEEEKCEAIHLIMFYAFTKCQLLEIVPRRNE
;
A
#
# COMPACT_ATOMS: atom_id res chain seq x y z
N MET A 1 -60.37 -8.70 1.25
CA MET A 1 -59.72 -8.41 2.53
C MET A 1 -58.54 -7.49 2.26
N SER A 2 -58.62 -6.29 2.80
CA SER A 2 -57.65 -5.19 2.61
C SER A 2 -56.32 -5.49 3.29
N GLY A 3 -55.23 -5.07 2.66
CA GLY A 3 -53.93 -4.88 3.29
C GLY A 3 -53.33 -3.59 2.78
N THR A 4 -53.74 -2.46 3.35
CA THR A 4 -53.11 -1.15 3.11
C THR A 4 -51.89 -1.04 4.02
N ILE A 5 -50.69 -0.89 3.45
CA ILE A 5 -49.48 -0.59 4.23
C ILE A 5 -49.06 0.86 3.95
N ARG A 6 -48.89 1.61 5.04
CA ARG A 6 -48.44 3.01 5.05
C ARG A 6 -46.93 3.02 4.87
N SER A 7 -46.47 3.76 3.85
CA SER A 7 -45.05 4.01 3.60
C SER A 7 -44.53 5.03 4.61
N GLY A 8 -43.53 4.62 5.39
CA GLY A 8 -42.67 5.46 6.21
C GLY A 8 -41.24 4.98 5.99
N ASP A 9 -40.39 5.92 5.61
CA ASP A 9 -38.92 5.83 5.46
C ASP A 9 -38.37 4.87 4.39
N ASN A 10 -38.30 5.40 3.16
CA ASN A 10 -37.25 5.25 2.14
C ASN A 10 -36.46 3.92 2.02
N SER A 11 -37.11 2.78 2.23
CA SER A 11 -36.56 1.45 1.93
C SER A 11 -37.28 0.86 0.72
N PRO A 12 -36.57 0.40 -0.33
CA PRO A 12 -37.22 -0.22 -1.47
C PRO A 12 -37.86 -1.54 -1.03
N SER A 13 -39.19 -1.60 -1.10
CA SER A 13 -39.95 -2.81 -0.83
C SER A 13 -40.13 -3.59 -2.13
N VAL A 14 -39.47 -4.75 -2.23
CA VAL A 14 -39.48 -5.59 -3.44
C VAL A 14 -40.28 -6.86 -3.13
N ILE A 15 -41.43 -7.03 -3.80
CA ILE A 15 -42.24 -8.25 -3.74
C ILE A 15 -42.11 -8.98 -5.08
N GLY A 16 -41.48 -10.15 -5.02
CA GLY A 16 -41.32 -11.09 -6.14
C GLY A 16 -40.32 -12.17 -5.77
N ASN A 17 -40.66 -13.45 -6.00
CA ASN A 17 -39.74 -14.56 -5.79
C ASN A 17 -38.64 -14.51 -6.87
N ASN A 18 -37.37 -14.63 -6.48
CA ASN A 18 -36.14 -14.47 -7.28
C ASN A 18 -35.56 -13.05 -7.47
N ASN A 19 -35.58 -12.20 -6.44
CA ASN A 19 -34.70 -11.02 -6.42
C ASN A 19 -33.38 -11.36 -5.71
N ARG A 20 -32.30 -11.47 -6.48
CA ARG A 20 -30.94 -11.41 -5.93
C ARG A 20 -30.69 -9.97 -5.52
N ILE A 21 -30.76 -9.72 -4.22
CA ILE A 21 -30.21 -8.51 -3.61
C ILE A 21 -28.71 -8.59 -3.87
N GLY A 22 -28.20 -7.79 -4.80
CA GLY A 22 -26.76 -7.61 -4.96
C GLY A 22 -26.23 -7.13 -3.62
N ASP A 23 -25.24 -7.84 -3.07
CA ASP A 23 -24.68 -7.58 -1.76
C ASP A 23 -24.38 -6.08 -1.62
N THR A 24 -25.24 -5.38 -0.90
CA THR A 24 -24.96 -4.05 -0.40
C THR A 24 -23.85 -4.26 0.63
N TYR A 25 -22.60 -4.10 0.18
CA TYR A 25 -21.42 -4.17 1.02
C TYR A 25 -21.57 -3.14 2.16
N LEU A 26 -22.10 -3.60 3.29
CA LEU A 26 -21.94 -2.92 4.55
C LEU A 26 -20.43 -2.90 4.82
N HIS A 27 -19.86 -1.72 4.63
CA HIS A 27 -18.45 -1.39 4.84
C HIS A 27 -18.15 -1.43 6.36
N ILE A 28 -18.12 -2.64 6.90
CA ILE A 28 -17.55 -2.92 8.21
C ILE A 28 -16.12 -3.38 7.91
N PRO A 29 -15.08 -2.59 8.22
CA PRO A 29 -13.71 -3.02 8.01
C PRO A 29 -13.50 -4.25 8.89
N ASN A 30 -13.49 -5.41 8.26
CA ASN A 30 -13.32 -6.68 8.92
C ASN A 30 -11.84 -6.75 9.34
N HIS A 31 -11.56 -6.48 10.61
CA HIS A 31 -10.22 -6.53 11.22
C HIS A 31 -9.52 -7.91 11.15
N ASN A 32 -10.10 -8.86 10.42
CA ASN A 32 -9.55 -10.18 10.12
C ASN A 32 -9.06 -10.34 8.66
N ASN A 33 -9.01 -9.26 7.86
CA ASN A 33 -8.43 -9.31 6.52
C ASN A 33 -6.90 -9.41 6.61
N ARG A 34 -6.43 -10.59 6.98
CA ARG A 34 -5.01 -10.93 6.87
C ARG A 34 -4.68 -10.89 5.38
N MET A 35 -3.93 -9.88 4.95
CA MET A 35 -3.43 -9.78 3.59
C MET A 35 -2.92 -11.14 3.12
N LYS A 36 -3.44 -11.62 1.98
CA LYS A 36 -3.04 -12.92 1.44
C LYS A 36 -1.60 -12.80 0.95
N ARG A 37 -0.74 -13.72 1.38
CA ARG A 37 0.67 -13.75 0.96
C ARG A 37 0.86 -13.81 -0.56
N SER A 38 -0.08 -14.45 -1.28
CA SER A 38 -0.08 -14.52 -2.75
C SER A 38 -0.19 -13.14 -3.39
N ILE A 39 -1.15 -12.34 -2.93
CA ILE A 39 -1.40 -10.96 -3.38
C ILE A 39 -0.15 -10.09 -3.19
N LEU A 40 0.44 -10.14 -1.99
CA LEU A 40 1.67 -9.40 -1.72
C LEU A 40 2.81 -9.83 -2.65
N TYR A 41 2.94 -11.13 -2.88
CA TYR A 41 3.95 -11.68 -3.77
C TYR A 41 3.74 -11.21 -5.22
N ASP A 42 2.50 -11.20 -5.70
CA ASP A 42 2.15 -10.80 -7.07
C ASP A 42 2.42 -9.30 -7.28
N VAL A 43 2.02 -8.44 -6.34
CA VAL A 43 2.33 -7.01 -6.37
C VAL A 43 3.84 -6.78 -6.40
N CYS A 44 4.59 -7.46 -5.54
CA CYS A 44 6.04 -7.31 -5.54
C CYS A 44 6.68 -7.81 -6.84
N CYS A 45 6.19 -8.92 -7.40
CA CYS A 45 6.66 -9.42 -8.69
C CYS A 45 6.42 -8.40 -9.81
N THR A 46 5.24 -7.81 -9.86
CA THR A 46 4.88 -6.75 -10.81
C THR A 46 5.83 -5.56 -10.70
N LEU A 47 6.00 -5.03 -9.48
CA LEU A 47 6.88 -3.90 -9.23
C LEU A 47 8.37 -4.21 -9.49
N SER A 48 8.81 -5.47 -9.34
CA SER A 48 10.19 -5.88 -9.65
C SER A 48 10.50 -5.96 -11.14
N LYS A 49 9.47 -6.14 -11.99
CA LYS A 49 9.59 -6.25 -13.45
C LYS A 49 9.50 -4.90 -14.17
N ALA A 50 8.95 -3.87 -13.50
CA ALA A 50 8.94 -2.52 -14.02
C ALA A 50 10.38 -2.00 -14.14
N GLU A 51 10.94 -1.96 -15.35
CA GLU A 51 12.29 -1.43 -15.56
C GLU A 51 12.31 0.09 -15.32
N MET A 52 12.84 0.52 -14.18
CA MET A 52 13.14 1.93 -13.92
C MET A 52 14.64 2.17 -14.10
N ASN A 53 15.00 2.99 -15.09
CA ASN A 53 16.39 3.36 -15.39
C ASN A 53 17.00 4.20 -14.25
N PHE A 54 17.56 3.55 -13.22
CA PHE A 54 18.39 4.21 -12.20
C PHE A 54 19.48 3.27 -11.69
N ARG A 55 20.72 3.78 -11.59
CA ARG A 55 21.95 2.98 -11.45
C ARG A 55 22.75 3.45 -10.24
N GLU A 56 22.19 3.28 -9.04
CA GLU A 56 22.94 3.42 -7.78
C GLU A 56 23.15 2.05 -7.13
N GLU A 57 24.33 1.88 -6.55
CA GLU A 57 24.70 0.71 -5.74
C GLU A 57 23.81 0.60 -4.51
N TYR A 58 23.35 -0.63 -4.28
CA TYR A 58 22.37 -1.00 -3.28
C TYR A 58 23.07 -1.28 -1.96
N ALA A 59 22.76 -0.51 -0.93
CA ALA A 59 23.08 -0.84 0.45
C ALA A 59 21.79 -0.83 1.27
N LEU A 60 21.31 -2.01 1.66
CA LEU A 60 20.31 -2.11 2.72
C LEU A 60 20.97 -1.65 4.02
N HIS A 61 20.54 -0.51 4.54
CA HIS A 61 20.93 -0.11 5.88
C HIS A 61 20.11 -0.89 6.90
N THR A 62 20.72 -1.23 8.03
CA THR A 62 20.04 -1.79 9.22
C THR A 62 18.83 -0.96 9.59
N ASN A 63 17.71 -1.62 9.91
CA ASN A 63 16.47 -1.01 10.40
C ASN A 63 16.80 0.10 11.41
N SER A 64 16.69 1.36 10.98
CA SER A 64 16.57 2.46 11.93
C SER A 64 15.29 2.25 12.73
N ASP A 65 15.26 2.65 13.99
CA ASP A 65 14.00 2.76 14.72
C ASP A 65 13.05 3.61 13.86
N TRP A 66 12.01 2.96 13.33
CA TRP A 66 11.14 3.57 12.35
C TRP A 66 10.25 4.62 13.01
N ILE A 67 10.07 4.55 14.33
CA ILE A 67 9.37 5.55 15.14
C ILE A 67 10.22 6.83 15.18
N GLU A 68 11.50 6.72 15.52
CA GLU A 68 12.44 7.85 15.50
C GLU A 68 12.49 8.50 14.10
N LYS A 69 12.44 7.69 13.06
CA LYS A 69 12.42 8.17 11.67
C LYS A 69 11.13 8.91 11.30
N ILE A 70 9.97 8.48 11.81
CA ILE A 70 8.69 9.18 11.64
C ILE A 70 8.77 10.57 12.27
N GLU A 71 9.27 10.65 13.51
CA GLU A 71 9.42 11.90 14.23
C GLU A 71 10.39 12.86 13.53
N TYR A 72 11.55 12.36 13.12
CA TYR A 72 12.55 13.15 12.40
C TYR A 72 12.04 13.71 11.07
N ASN A 73 11.22 12.94 10.34
CA ASN A 73 10.66 13.37 9.07
C ASN A 73 9.33 14.11 9.19
N HIS A 74 8.80 14.29 10.41
CA HIS A 74 7.51 14.96 10.67
C HIS A 74 6.35 14.38 9.83
N ILE A 75 6.20 13.05 9.86
CA ILE A 75 5.14 12.33 9.13
C ILE A 75 3.93 12.16 10.06
N GLU A 76 2.75 12.59 9.62
CA GLU A 76 1.51 12.47 10.40
C GLU A 76 0.59 11.40 9.81
N LYS A 77 0.22 11.53 8.53
CA LYS A 77 -0.73 10.61 7.88
C LYS A 77 -0.17 9.20 7.77
N TYR A 78 1.05 9.07 7.24
CA TYR A 78 1.66 7.75 7.06
C TYR A 78 2.13 7.11 8.37
N LYS A 79 2.19 7.86 9.48
CA LYS A 79 2.42 7.26 10.80
C LYS A 79 1.30 6.30 11.16
N GLU A 80 0.05 6.75 11.08
CA GLU A 80 -1.12 5.92 11.41
C GLU A 80 -1.22 4.69 10.49
N ILE A 81 -0.92 4.90 9.20
CA ILE A 81 -0.88 3.83 8.20
C ILE A 81 0.20 2.80 8.56
N PHE A 82 1.44 3.24 8.80
CA PHE A 82 2.55 2.34 9.11
C PHE A 82 2.37 1.61 10.43
N GLU A 83 1.82 2.27 11.45
CA GLU A 83 1.45 1.63 12.72
C GLU A 83 0.45 0.49 12.50
N MET A 84 -0.58 0.71 11.68
CA MET A 84 -1.58 -0.32 11.32
C MET A 84 -0.93 -1.55 10.65
N TYR A 85 0.04 -1.32 9.75
CA TYR A 85 0.70 -2.40 9.01
C TYR A 85 1.92 -3.00 9.72
N SER A 86 2.38 -2.42 10.83
CA SER A 86 3.58 -2.84 11.56
C SER A 86 3.56 -4.32 11.98
N LEU A 87 2.39 -4.83 12.36
CA LEU A 87 2.18 -6.23 12.75
C LEU A 87 2.47 -7.23 11.61
N TYR A 88 2.39 -6.77 10.36
CA TYR A 88 2.59 -7.60 9.17
C TYR A 88 4.02 -7.50 8.61
N TYR A 89 4.89 -6.72 9.23
CA TYR A 89 6.27 -6.50 8.75
C TYR A 89 7.02 -7.80 8.46
N GLY A 90 7.00 -8.76 9.39
CA GLY A 90 7.68 -10.04 9.22
C GLY A 90 7.15 -10.86 8.03
N VAL A 91 5.85 -10.74 7.73
CA VAL A 91 5.24 -11.41 6.56
C VAL A 91 5.80 -10.83 5.26
N VAL A 92 6.06 -9.53 5.21
CA VAL A 92 6.68 -8.88 4.05
C VAL A 92 8.09 -9.38 3.84
N GLU A 93 8.86 -9.46 4.93
CA GLU A 93 10.24 -9.93 4.87
C GLU A 93 10.29 -11.37 4.33
N GLU A 94 9.44 -12.27 4.84
CA GLU A 94 9.28 -13.64 4.34
C GLU A 94 8.92 -13.69 2.84
N VAL A 95 8.03 -12.80 2.37
CA VAL A 95 7.58 -12.77 0.98
C VAL A 95 8.68 -12.21 0.08
N LEU A 96 9.33 -11.11 0.47
CA LEU A 96 10.42 -10.47 -0.27
C LEU A 96 11.66 -11.35 -0.38
N GLU A 97 11.92 -12.21 0.61
CA GLU A 97 12.99 -13.20 0.51
C GLU A 97 12.81 -14.19 -0.65
N ARG A 98 11.56 -14.46 -1.03
CA ARG A 98 11.22 -15.41 -2.11
C ARG A 98 11.18 -14.76 -3.48
N ILE A 99 11.25 -13.43 -3.55
CA ILE A 99 11.10 -12.69 -4.80
C ILE A 99 12.44 -12.59 -5.52
N PRO A 100 12.54 -13.11 -6.76
CA PRO A 100 13.71 -12.90 -7.60
C PRO A 100 13.92 -11.40 -7.80
N LYS A 101 15.16 -10.94 -7.66
CA LYS A 101 15.53 -9.51 -7.87
C LYS A 101 14.81 -8.53 -6.92
N ARG A 102 14.54 -8.92 -5.67
CA ARG A 102 14.01 -8.01 -4.61
C ARG A 102 14.73 -6.66 -4.50
N GLU A 103 16.01 -6.61 -4.85
CA GLU A 103 16.80 -5.36 -4.87
C GLU A 103 16.27 -4.36 -5.90
N LEU A 104 15.76 -4.85 -7.05
CA LEU A 104 15.14 -4.00 -8.07
C LEU A 104 13.83 -3.40 -7.57
N LEU A 105 13.00 -4.17 -6.85
CA LEU A 105 11.77 -3.65 -6.23
C LEU A 105 12.09 -2.44 -5.34
N ILE A 106 13.02 -2.62 -4.41
CA ILE A 106 13.41 -1.59 -3.44
C ILE A 106 14.06 -0.40 -4.15
N ARG A 107 14.90 -0.65 -5.16
CA ARG A 107 15.49 0.39 -6.00
C ARG A 107 14.44 1.18 -6.76
N ASN A 108 13.40 0.53 -7.28
CA ASN A 108 12.30 1.17 -7.98
C ASN A 108 11.56 2.12 -7.04
N ILE A 109 11.23 1.67 -5.82
CA ILE A 109 10.59 2.50 -4.79
C ILE A 109 11.48 3.72 -4.45
N LYS A 110 12.78 3.51 -4.21
CA LYS A 110 13.73 4.60 -3.95
C LYS A 110 13.78 5.59 -5.12
N THR A 111 13.81 5.08 -6.35
CA THR A 111 13.86 5.90 -7.57
C THR A 111 12.61 6.76 -7.71
N THR A 112 11.43 6.17 -7.49
CA THR A 112 10.15 6.90 -7.47
C THR A 112 10.21 8.01 -6.42
N TYR A 113 10.67 7.70 -5.21
CA TYR A 113 10.83 8.69 -4.15
C TYR A 113 11.77 9.84 -4.52
N VAL A 114 12.97 9.54 -5.05
CA VAL A 114 13.94 10.58 -5.47
C VAL A 114 13.34 11.46 -6.56
N LYS A 115 12.61 10.89 -7.51
CA LYS A 115 11.90 11.66 -8.53
C LYS A 115 10.86 12.58 -7.89
N SER A 116 9.99 12.04 -7.02
CA SER A 116 8.94 12.80 -6.35
C SER A 116 9.47 13.95 -5.49
N LYS A 117 10.53 13.71 -4.71
CA LYS A 117 11.18 14.74 -3.87
C LYS A 117 11.70 15.92 -4.69
N ASN A 118 12.15 15.68 -5.91
CA ASN A 118 12.71 16.73 -6.77
C ASN A 118 11.65 17.50 -7.59
N VAL A 119 10.37 17.10 -7.53
CA VAL A 119 9.28 17.80 -8.24
C VAL A 119 8.98 19.15 -7.59
N ASN A 120 8.91 19.20 -6.26
CA ASN A 120 8.63 20.43 -5.53
C ASN A 120 9.22 20.37 -4.12
N ALA A 121 10.09 21.33 -3.80
CA ALA A 121 10.76 21.40 -2.50
C ALA A 121 9.81 21.77 -1.34
N ASN A 122 8.60 22.28 -1.64
CA ASN A 122 7.63 22.71 -0.63
C ASN A 122 6.68 21.59 -0.19
N PHE A 123 6.75 20.41 -0.80
CA PHE A 123 5.90 19.30 -0.38
C PHE A 123 6.30 18.79 1.01
N SER A 124 5.29 18.59 1.83
CA SER A 124 5.38 17.82 3.07
C SER A 124 5.83 16.39 2.78
N LYS A 125 6.36 15.70 3.80
CA LYS A 125 6.81 14.32 3.62
C LYS A 125 5.64 13.37 3.33
N ASP A 126 4.46 13.63 3.90
CA ASP A 126 3.23 12.88 3.57
C ASP A 126 2.82 13.08 2.11
N GLU A 127 2.88 14.29 1.55
CA GLU A 127 2.60 14.54 0.12
C GLU A 127 3.59 13.79 -0.79
N ILE A 128 4.87 13.76 -0.43
CA ILE A 128 5.87 13.01 -1.19
C ILE A 128 5.54 11.50 -1.15
N LEU A 129 5.14 10.98 0.01
CA LEU A 129 4.73 9.59 0.15
C LEU A 129 3.44 9.30 -0.65
N ASP A 130 2.48 10.22 -0.71
CA ASP A 130 1.29 10.09 -1.56
C ASP A 130 1.63 10.01 -3.04
N ILE A 131 2.61 10.81 -3.51
CA ILE A 131 3.09 10.70 -4.90
C ILE A 131 3.75 9.34 -5.13
N VAL A 132 4.54 8.84 -4.17
CA VAL A 132 5.14 7.49 -4.28
C VAL A 132 4.07 6.43 -4.33
N PHE A 133 3.07 6.49 -3.45
CA PHE A 133 1.93 5.57 -3.43
C PHE A 133 1.21 5.58 -4.77
N ASN A 134 0.80 6.75 -5.27
CA ASN A 134 0.07 6.87 -6.53
C ASN A 134 0.85 6.30 -7.71
N ASN A 135 2.16 6.56 -7.79
CA ASN A 135 3.01 6.02 -8.84
C ASN A 135 3.12 4.48 -8.77
N LEU A 136 3.23 3.91 -7.57
CA LEU A 136 3.25 2.46 -7.39
C LEU A 136 1.87 1.85 -7.73
N SER A 137 0.79 2.50 -7.31
CA SER A 137 -0.59 2.09 -7.62
C SER A 137 -0.86 2.08 -9.12
N GLU A 138 -0.43 3.11 -9.85
CA GLU A 138 -0.56 3.13 -11.32
C GLU A 138 0.14 1.93 -11.98
N ILE A 139 1.35 1.58 -11.56
CA ILE A 139 2.08 0.42 -12.10
C ILE A 139 1.30 -0.88 -11.82
N VAL A 140 0.80 -1.05 -10.59
CA VAL A 140 0.06 -2.25 -10.19
C VAL A 140 -1.26 -2.35 -10.95
N VAL A 141 -2.05 -1.28 -11.01
CA VAL A 141 -3.34 -1.25 -11.73
C VAL A 141 -3.13 -1.51 -13.22
N GLN A 142 -2.12 -0.89 -13.84
CA GLN A 142 -1.83 -1.10 -15.26
C GLN A 142 -1.34 -2.53 -15.57
N SER A 143 -0.70 -3.21 -14.62
CA SER A 143 -0.31 -4.61 -14.80
C SER A 143 -1.49 -5.55 -14.57
N ASP A 144 -2.33 -5.25 -13.58
CA ASP A 144 -3.44 -6.10 -13.17
C ASP A 144 -4.63 -6.04 -14.14
N GLN A 145 -4.78 -4.96 -14.90
CA GLN A 145 -5.83 -4.84 -15.93
C GLN A 145 -5.76 -5.94 -17.03
N PHE A 146 -4.61 -6.61 -17.15
CA PHE A 146 -4.38 -7.70 -18.09
C PHE A 146 -4.34 -9.09 -17.41
N SER A 147 -4.69 -9.17 -16.13
CA SER A 147 -4.76 -10.42 -15.37
C SER A 147 -6.05 -11.19 -15.65
N ASP A 148 -5.97 -12.51 -15.71
CA ASP A 148 -7.13 -13.40 -15.78
C ASP A 148 -7.94 -13.42 -14.46
N ASP A 149 -7.30 -13.04 -13.35
CA ASP A 149 -7.90 -12.90 -12.01
C ASP A 149 -7.42 -11.57 -11.40
N PRO A 150 -8.14 -10.46 -11.64
CA PRO A 150 -7.73 -9.14 -11.19
C PRO A 150 -7.90 -8.99 -9.68
N MET A 151 -6.91 -8.38 -9.04
CA MET A 151 -6.91 -8.15 -7.59
C MET A 151 -7.92 -7.07 -7.21
N LEU A 152 -8.51 -7.16 -6.01
CA LEU A 152 -9.36 -6.10 -5.48
C LEU A 152 -8.54 -4.82 -5.23
N GLU A 153 -9.18 -3.66 -5.34
CA GLU A 153 -8.49 -2.37 -5.16
C GLU A 153 -7.95 -2.23 -3.73
N GLU A 154 -8.71 -2.70 -2.75
CA GLU A 154 -8.31 -2.73 -1.34
C GLU A 154 -7.07 -3.61 -1.15
N GLU A 155 -7.03 -4.77 -1.79
CA GLU A 155 -5.90 -5.70 -1.72
C GLU A 155 -4.62 -5.11 -2.32
N LYS A 156 -4.73 -4.35 -3.42
CA LYS A 156 -3.61 -3.59 -4.02
C LYS A 156 -3.12 -2.50 -3.07
N CYS A 157 -4.05 -1.71 -2.54
CA CYS A 157 -3.74 -0.60 -1.64
C CYS A 157 -3.02 -1.08 -0.37
N GLU A 158 -3.54 -2.13 0.28
CA GLU A 158 -2.91 -2.74 1.45
C GLU A 158 -1.48 -3.19 1.10
N ALA A 159 -1.29 -3.91 0.00
CA ALA A 159 0.02 -4.43 -0.41
C ALA A 159 1.04 -3.32 -0.66
N ILE A 160 0.63 -2.23 -1.31
CA ILE A 160 1.50 -1.08 -1.59
C ILE A 160 1.91 -0.37 -0.30
N HIS A 161 0.97 -0.10 0.62
CA HIS A 161 1.30 0.50 1.93
C HIS A 161 2.30 -0.34 2.70
N LEU A 162 2.13 -1.65 2.68
CA LEU A 162 2.98 -2.60 3.39
C LEU A 162 4.40 -2.66 2.78
N ILE A 163 4.52 -2.61 1.46
CA ILE A 163 5.81 -2.52 0.74
C ILE A 163 6.48 -1.16 0.99
N MET A 164 5.72 -0.06 1.00
CA MET A 164 6.25 1.26 1.34
C MET A 164 6.76 1.30 2.77
N PHE A 165 6.03 0.72 3.74
CA PHE A 165 6.50 0.61 5.11
C PHE A 165 7.81 -0.17 5.18
N TYR A 166 7.91 -1.31 4.49
CA TYR A 166 9.16 -2.07 4.42
C TYR A 166 10.31 -1.23 3.87
N ALA A 167 10.13 -0.55 2.73
CA ALA A 167 11.14 0.34 2.15
C ALA A 167 11.51 1.50 3.08
N PHE A 168 10.55 2.05 3.83
CA PHE A 168 10.78 3.07 4.83
C PHE A 168 11.70 2.59 5.96
N THR A 169 11.45 1.40 6.52
CA THR A 169 12.29 0.81 7.58
C THR A 169 13.73 0.53 7.12
N LYS A 170 13.92 0.11 5.86
CA LYS A 170 15.25 -0.14 5.26
C LYS A 170 15.97 1.13 4.79
N CYS A 171 15.51 2.30 5.22
CA CYS A 171 16.07 3.62 4.89
C CYS A 171 16.01 4.01 3.40
N GLN A 172 15.03 3.52 2.65
CA GLN A 172 14.92 3.76 1.20
C GLN A 172 13.86 4.79 0.82
N LEU A 173 12.99 5.16 1.77
CA LEU A 173 12.06 6.27 1.67
C LEU A 173 12.36 7.28 2.76
N LEU A 174 12.31 8.57 2.44
CA LEU A 174 12.53 9.68 3.37
C LEU A 174 13.95 9.75 3.96
N GLU A 175 14.25 10.85 4.66
CA GLU A 175 15.60 11.14 5.14
C GLU A 175 16.01 10.15 6.24
N ILE A 176 17.30 9.81 6.24
CA ILE A 176 17.90 8.95 7.25
C ILE A 176 18.14 9.80 8.50
N VAL A 177 17.80 9.26 9.68
CA VAL A 177 18.13 9.91 10.95
C VAL A 177 19.66 9.94 11.08
N PRO A 178 20.29 11.12 11.23
CA PRO A 178 21.74 11.21 11.41
C PRO A 178 22.13 10.44 12.67
N ARG A 179 23.02 9.45 12.56
CA ARG A 179 23.63 8.85 13.75
C ARG A 179 24.43 9.94 14.45
N ARG A 180 24.13 10.23 15.72
CA ARG A 180 25.06 11.03 16.54
C ARG A 180 26.36 10.24 16.57
N ASN A 181 27.42 10.80 16.02
CA ASN A 181 28.76 10.30 16.24
C ASN A 181 29.01 10.43 17.75
N GLU A 182 29.04 9.31 18.46
CA GLU A 182 29.63 9.22 19.79
C GLU A 182 31.15 9.29 19.69
#